data_AF-A0A1E4PWI3-F1
#
_entry.id   AF-A0A1E4PWI3-F1
#
_cell.length_a   1.000
_cell.length_b   1.000
_cell.length_c   1.000
_cell.angle_alpha   90.00
_cell.angle_beta   90.00
_cell.angle_gamma   90.00
#
_symmetry.space_group_name_H-M   'P 1'
#
loop_
_entity.id
_entity.type
_entity.pdbx_description
1 polymer ?
#
loop_
_entity_poly.entity_id
_entity_poly.type
_entity_poly.pdbx_seq_one_letter_code
_entity_poly.pdbx_strand_id
1 'polypeptide(L)'
;MFIFGVVPWIDALCGDERRNEDDAAAVIRLEHARYFPTLTALVVPVWLGLLAWCTARFATLDSLPAQLGWVVSTGVIGGVLAINPAHELIHKSTRWEPLLGGLLLTSVGYAGFKVEHVRGHHLHVATPEDSSSARLGESVYAFVPRALWRNVRNAWRLEAQRPGVRCGWS
;
A
#
# COMPACT_ATOMS: atom_id res chain seq x y z
N MET A 1 14.33 10.22 -9.98
CA MET A 1 14.31 11.03 -11.22
C MET A 1 13.97 10.21 -12.47
N PHE A 2 14.46 8.98 -12.62
CA PHE A 2 14.16 8.12 -13.78
C PHE A 2 12.67 7.76 -13.94
N ILE A 3 11.99 7.41 -12.84
CA ILE A 3 10.56 7.02 -12.85
C ILE A 3 9.64 8.18 -13.23
N PHE A 4 9.84 9.38 -12.69
CA PHE A 4 8.98 10.53 -12.94
C PHE A 4 9.24 11.25 -14.29
N GLY A 5 10.33 10.90 -14.98
CA GLY A 5 10.65 11.44 -16.31
C GLY A 5 10.31 10.46 -17.43
N VAL A 6 10.73 9.21 -17.33
CA VAL A 6 10.59 8.24 -18.43
C VAL A 6 9.18 7.66 -18.51
N VAL A 7 8.51 7.43 -17.37
CA VAL A 7 7.18 6.80 -17.35
C VAL A 7 6.12 7.67 -18.03
N PRO A 8 6.00 9.00 -17.78
CA PRO A 8 5.04 9.84 -18.50
C PRO A 8 5.26 9.87 -20.02
N TRP A 9 6.52 9.75 -20.46
CA TRP A 9 6.85 9.70 -21.89
C TRP A 9 6.49 8.36 -22.52
N ILE A 10 6.72 7.24 -21.83
CA ILE A 10 6.29 5.91 -22.30
C ILE A 10 4.76 5.83 -22.34
N ASP A 11 4.08 6.32 -21.31
CA ASP A 11 2.61 6.35 -21.22
C ASP A 11 2.00 7.15 -22.38
N ALA A 12 2.58 8.32 -22.70
CA ALA A 12 2.18 9.12 -23.87
C ALA A 12 2.42 8.40 -25.22
N LEU A 13 3.41 7.52 -25.31
CA LEU A 13 3.71 6.73 -26.52
C LEU A 13 2.82 5.48 -26.65
N CYS A 14 2.46 4.87 -25.53
CA CYS A 14 1.61 3.67 -25.50
C CYS A 14 0.13 3.99 -25.74
N GLY A 15 -0.30 5.23 -25.47
CA GLY A 15 -1.65 5.68 -25.74
C GLY A 15 -2.68 5.11 -24.76
N ASP A 16 -3.83 5.77 -24.70
CA ASP A 16 -4.91 5.51 -23.75
C ASP A 16 -5.80 4.35 -24.27
N GLU A 17 -5.67 3.15 -23.68
CA GLU A 17 -6.50 1.99 -24.03
C GLU A 17 -7.94 2.12 -23.49
N ARG A 18 -8.72 3.06 -24.04
CA ARG A 18 -10.16 3.22 -23.76
C ARG A 18 -11.03 2.06 -24.28
N ARG A 19 -10.42 1.01 -24.83
CA ARG A 19 -11.12 -0.14 -25.44
C ARG A 19 -11.70 -1.12 -24.40
N ASN A 20 -11.38 -0.95 -23.13
CA ASN A 20 -11.83 -1.83 -22.03
C ASN A 20 -13.14 -1.37 -21.34
N GLU A 21 -13.69 -0.21 -21.70
CA GLU A 21 -14.88 0.36 -21.04
C GLU A 21 -16.18 -0.40 -21.39
N ASP A 22 -16.24 -1.06 -22.55
CA ASP A 22 -17.47 -1.66 -23.10
C ASP A 22 -17.82 -3.05 -22.54
N ASP A 23 -16.90 -3.72 -21.83
CA ASP A 23 -17.12 -5.09 -21.34
C ASP A 23 -16.70 -5.24 -19.87
N ALA A 24 -17.40 -4.51 -18.99
CA ALA A 24 -17.25 -4.62 -17.53
C ALA A 24 -17.36 -6.08 -17.04
N ALA A 25 -18.14 -6.92 -17.73
CA ALA A 25 -18.24 -8.34 -17.42
C ALA A 25 -16.95 -9.11 -17.79
N ALA A 26 -16.26 -8.76 -18.87
CA ALA A 26 -14.92 -9.30 -19.16
C ALA A 26 -13.87 -8.84 -18.15
N VAL A 27 -13.91 -7.58 -17.71
CA VAL A 27 -13.00 -7.06 -16.66
C VAL A 27 -13.19 -7.82 -15.36
N ILE A 28 -14.44 -8.04 -14.92
CA ILE A 28 -14.76 -8.82 -13.73
C ILE A 28 -14.31 -10.29 -13.89
N ARG A 29 -14.54 -10.91 -15.06
CA ARG A 29 -14.06 -12.29 -15.34
C ARG A 29 -12.54 -12.40 -15.29
N LEU A 30 -11.83 -11.38 -15.78
CA LEU A 30 -10.37 -11.30 -15.71
C LEU A 30 -9.89 -11.12 -14.28
N GLU A 31 -10.51 -10.24 -13.49
CA GLU A 31 -10.17 -10.03 -12.08
C GLU A 31 -10.32 -11.31 -11.25
N HIS A 32 -11.36 -12.10 -11.53
CA HIS A 32 -11.58 -13.40 -10.90
C HIS A 32 -10.76 -14.54 -11.52
N ALA A 33 -10.13 -14.33 -12.68
CA ALA A 33 -9.23 -15.32 -13.25
C ALA A 33 -8.01 -15.45 -12.34
N ARG A 34 -7.56 -16.70 -12.11
CA ARG A 34 -6.46 -17.02 -11.18
C ARG A 34 -5.15 -16.27 -11.46
N TYR A 35 -5.02 -15.64 -12.62
CA TYR A 35 -3.90 -14.81 -13.02
C TYR A 35 -3.65 -13.64 -12.04
N PHE A 36 -4.68 -12.86 -11.71
CA PHE A 36 -4.51 -11.64 -10.89
C PHE A 36 -4.11 -11.95 -9.43
N PRO A 37 -4.78 -12.85 -8.69
CA PRO A 37 -4.36 -13.21 -7.34
C PRO A 37 -2.96 -13.81 -7.29
N THR A 38 -2.58 -14.59 -8.31
CA THR A 38 -1.25 -15.22 -8.38
C THR A 38 -0.16 -14.17 -8.55
N LEU A 39 -0.34 -13.21 -9.46
CA LEU A 39 0.62 -12.11 -9.64
C LEU A 39 0.77 -11.28 -8.37
N THR A 40 -0.34 -10.90 -7.74
CA THR A 40 -0.31 -10.11 -6.50
C THR A 40 0.33 -10.88 -5.35
N ALA A 41 0.14 -12.19 -5.27
CA ALA A 41 0.82 -13.03 -4.29
C ALA A 41 2.33 -13.17 -4.56
N LEU A 42 2.77 -13.23 -5.83
CA LEU A 42 4.18 -13.30 -6.20
C LEU A 42 4.97 -12.03 -5.85
N VAL A 43 4.30 -10.88 -5.76
CA VAL A 43 4.92 -9.65 -5.26
C VAL A 43 5.49 -9.83 -3.86
N VAL A 44 4.86 -10.64 -3.00
CA VAL A 44 5.29 -10.83 -1.61
C VAL A 44 6.72 -11.37 -1.50
N PRO A 45 7.06 -12.56 -2.05
CA PRO A 45 8.43 -13.06 -1.99
C PRO A 45 9.42 -12.17 -2.76
N VAL A 46 9.00 -11.53 -3.86
CA VAL A 46 9.85 -10.61 -4.63
C VAL A 46 10.24 -9.39 -3.79
N TRP A 47 9.26 -8.74 -3.16
CA TRP A 47 9.50 -7.57 -2.33
C TRP A 47 10.31 -7.92 -1.08
N LEU A 48 9.99 -9.03 -0.39
CA LEU A 48 10.75 -9.43 0.80
C LEU A 48 12.20 -9.81 0.47
N GLY A 49 12.42 -10.48 -0.67
CA GLY A 49 13.76 -10.78 -1.16
C GLY A 49 14.53 -9.50 -1.53
N LEU A 50 13.88 -8.56 -2.23
CA LEU A 50 14.47 -7.27 -2.56
C LEU A 50 14.79 -6.45 -1.31
N LEU A 51 13.88 -6.41 -0.34
CA LEU A 51 14.08 -5.71 0.93
C LEU A 51 15.26 -6.31 1.70
N ALA A 52 15.35 -7.63 1.81
CA ALA A 52 16.49 -8.31 2.42
C ALA A 52 17.81 -7.98 1.72
N TRP A 53 17.83 -7.97 0.38
CA TRP A 53 18.99 -7.55 -0.40
C TRP A 53 19.34 -6.07 -0.18
N CYS A 54 18.35 -5.18 -0.16
CA CYS A 54 18.54 -3.75 0.14
C CYS A 54 19.14 -3.55 1.52
N THR A 55 18.67 -4.28 2.53
CA THR A 55 19.20 -4.26 3.90
C THR A 55 20.64 -4.77 3.93
N ALA A 56 20.94 -5.88 3.23
CA ALA A 56 22.30 -6.41 3.14
C ALA A 56 23.26 -5.44 2.44
N ARG A 57 22.82 -4.78 1.35
CA ARG A 57 23.62 -3.73 0.68
C ARG A 57 23.83 -2.51 1.54
N PHE A 58 22.82 -2.07 2.29
CA PHE A 58 22.93 -0.92 3.19
C PHE A 58 24.09 -1.09 4.18
N ALA A 59 24.27 -2.29 4.73
CA ALA A 59 25.33 -2.61 5.70
C ALA A 59 26.77 -2.45 5.16
N THR A 60 26.94 -2.27 3.85
CA THR A 60 28.25 -2.09 3.21
C THR A 60 28.52 -0.66 2.76
N LEU A 61 27.55 0.25 2.92
CA LEU A 61 27.70 1.66 2.54
C LEU A 61 28.51 2.40 3.61
N ASP A 62 29.56 3.08 3.18
CA ASP A 62 30.57 3.72 4.03
C ASP A 62 30.31 5.21 4.30
N SER A 63 29.39 5.83 3.56
CA SER A 63 29.12 7.26 3.67
C SER A 63 27.65 7.57 3.97
N LEU A 64 27.43 8.56 4.84
CA LEU A 64 26.10 9.01 5.24
C LEU A 64 25.22 9.46 4.04
N PRO A 65 25.73 10.23 3.05
CA PRO A 65 24.93 10.57 1.88
C PRO A 65 24.47 9.35 1.08
N ALA A 66 25.34 8.35 0.91
CA ALA A 66 24.98 7.11 0.21
C ALA A 66 23.92 6.32 1.00
N GLN A 67 24.07 6.22 2.31
CA GLN A 67 23.10 5.58 3.20
C GLN A 67 21.73 6.26 3.13
N LEU A 68 21.68 7.60 3.22
CA LEU A 68 20.43 8.36 3.13
C LEU A 68 19.77 8.18 1.76
N GLY A 69 20.53 8.31 0.68
CA GLY A 69 20.03 8.08 -0.69
C GLY A 69 19.48 6.67 -0.88
N TRP A 70 20.14 5.67 -0.28
CA TRP A 70 19.72 4.27 -0.32
C TRP A 70 18.42 4.02 0.45
N VAL A 71 18.30 4.57 1.66
CA VAL A 71 17.07 4.47 2.48
C VAL A 71 15.89 5.12 1.78
N VAL A 72 16.07 6.34 1.24
CA VAL A 72 15.02 7.03 0.49
C VAL A 72 14.61 6.23 -0.74
N SER A 73 15.58 5.71 -1.51
CA SER A 73 15.31 4.91 -2.72
C SER A 73 14.56 3.63 -2.37
N THR A 74 14.99 2.91 -1.32
CA THR A 74 14.33 1.69 -0.85
C THR A 74 12.91 2.00 -0.38
N GLY A 75 12.70 3.10 0.33
CA GLY A 75 11.38 3.55 0.77
C GLY A 75 10.43 3.86 -0.39
N VAL A 76 10.90 4.57 -1.43
CA VAL A 76 10.11 4.86 -2.65
C VAL A 76 9.70 3.57 -3.36
N ILE A 77 10.64 2.64 -3.54
CA ILE A 77 10.34 1.34 -4.16
C ILE A 77 9.35 0.56 -3.30
N GLY A 78 9.49 0.57 -1.97
CA GLY A 78 8.54 -0.06 -1.04
C GLY A 78 7.14 0.53 -1.13
N GLY A 79 7.02 1.85 -1.33
CA GLY A 79 5.73 2.48 -1.61
C GLY A 79 5.04 1.89 -2.83
N VAL A 80 5.79 1.72 -3.93
CA VAL A 80 5.23 1.21 -5.20
C VAL A 80 4.97 -0.30 -5.16
N LEU A 81 5.95 -1.09 -4.69
CA LEU A 81 5.90 -2.56 -4.77
C LEU A 81 5.22 -3.22 -3.57
N ALA A 82 5.16 -2.58 -2.40
CA ALA A 82 4.53 -3.17 -1.23
C ALA A 82 3.16 -2.54 -0.94
N ILE A 83 3.05 -1.21 -0.87
CA ILE A 83 1.81 -0.56 -0.44
C ILE A 83 0.70 -0.73 -1.49
N ASN A 84 0.97 -0.54 -2.79
CA ASN A 84 -0.08 -0.68 -3.82
C ASN A 84 -0.64 -2.10 -3.89
N PRO A 85 0.17 -3.17 -3.96
CA PRO A 85 -0.36 -4.54 -3.98
C PRO A 85 -1.00 -4.92 -2.64
N ALA A 86 -0.49 -4.40 -1.51
CA ALA A 86 -1.12 -4.62 -0.23
C ALA A 86 -2.51 -3.98 -0.14
N HIS A 87 -2.70 -2.77 -0.69
CA HIS A 87 -3.99 -2.09 -0.74
C HIS A 87 -5.05 -2.97 -1.44
N GLU A 88 -4.68 -3.62 -2.53
CA GLU A 88 -5.56 -4.56 -3.22
C GLU A 88 -5.84 -5.81 -2.36
N LEU A 89 -4.80 -6.41 -1.78
CA LEU A 89 -4.89 -7.63 -1.00
C LEU A 89 -5.74 -7.50 0.27
N ILE A 90 -5.74 -6.33 0.93
CA ILE A 90 -6.52 -6.12 2.16
C ILE A 90 -8.03 -6.04 1.92
N HIS A 91 -8.47 -5.81 0.67
CA HIS A 91 -9.89 -5.78 0.28
C HIS A 91 -10.43 -7.13 -0.18
N LYS A 92 -9.56 -8.12 -0.43
CA LYS A 92 -10.01 -9.45 -0.86
C LYS A 92 -10.72 -10.20 0.28
N SER A 93 -11.70 -11.02 -0.10
CA SER A 93 -12.60 -11.69 0.86
C SER A 93 -12.04 -12.99 1.44
N THR A 94 -10.96 -13.54 0.88
CA THR A 94 -10.31 -14.72 1.44
C THR A 94 -9.56 -14.39 2.73
N ARG A 95 -9.18 -15.41 3.50
CA ARG A 95 -8.42 -15.19 4.75
C ARG A 95 -6.93 -14.95 4.53
N TRP A 96 -6.37 -15.50 3.46
CA TRP A 96 -4.91 -15.49 3.22
C TRP A 96 -4.46 -14.22 2.50
N GLU A 97 -5.25 -13.69 1.57
CA GLU A 97 -4.88 -12.48 0.82
C GLU A 97 -4.73 -11.26 1.74
N PRO A 98 -5.66 -10.94 2.66
CA PRO A 98 -5.47 -9.85 3.61
C PRO A 98 -4.32 -10.08 4.59
N LEU A 99 -3.93 -11.34 4.85
CA LEU A 99 -2.74 -11.65 5.66
C LEU A 99 -1.48 -11.25 4.89
N LEU A 100 -1.38 -11.59 3.60
CA LEU A 100 -0.28 -11.19 2.73
C LEU A 100 -0.20 -9.66 2.59
N GLY A 101 -1.34 -8.98 2.41
CA GLY A 101 -1.39 -7.52 2.40
C GLY A 101 -0.91 -6.91 3.73
N GLY A 102 -1.30 -7.52 4.85
CA GLY A 102 -0.80 -7.13 6.17
C GLY A 102 0.71 -7.32 6.32
N LEU A 103 1.27 -8.42 5.80
CA LEU A 103 2.71 -8.70 5.81
C LEU A 103 3.48 -7.66 4.98
N LEU A 104 3.00 -7.35 3.78
CA LEU A 104 3.58 -6.30 2.92
C LEU A 104 3.57 -4.94 3.63
N LEU A 105 2.44 -4.51 4.20
CA LEU A 105 2.36 -3.25 4.95
C LEU A 105 3.27 -3.23 6.16
N THR A 106 3.41 -4.36 6.86
CA THR A 106 4.33 -4.48 8.00
C THR A 106 5.79 -4.35 7.55
N SER A 107 6.16 -4.92 6.39
CA SER A 107 7.53 -4.84 5.87
C SER A 107 8.00 -3.41 5.54
N VAL A 108 7.06 -2.50 5.30
CA VAL A 108 7.33 -1.06 5.07
C VAL A 108 6.98 -0.19 6.28
N GLY A 109 6.75 -0.79 7.46
CA GLY A 109 6.47 -0.07 8.70
C GLY A 109 5.09 0.60 8.75
N TYR A 110 4.15 0.21 7.89
CA TYR A 110 2.84 0.85 7.76
C TYR A 110 1.65 -0.09 8.03
N ALA A 111 1.82 -1.02 8.97
CA ALA A 111 0.83 -2.04 9.32
C ALA A 111 -0.54 -1.47 9.74
N GLY A 112 -0.55 -0.31 10.42
CA GLY A 112 -1.78 0.36 10.86
C GLY A 112 -2.71 0.73 9.70
N PHE A 113 -2.16 0.93 8.50
CA PHE A 113 -2.92 1.24 7.30
C PHE A 113 -4.01 0.21 7.02
N LYS A 114 -3.73 -1.10 7.18
CA LYS A 114 -4.76 -2.14 6.97
C LYS A 114 -6.01 -1.92 7.83
N VAL A 115 -5.81 -1.51 9.08
CA VAL A 115 -6.92 -1.30 10.03
C VAL A 115 -7.67 -0.03 9.69
N GLU A 116 -6.95 1.09 9.61
CA GLU A 116 -7.56 2.39 9.39
C GLU A 116 -8.20 2.47 8.01
N HIS A 117 -7.58 1.89 6.99
CA HIS A 117 -8.06 1.98 5.64
C HIS A 117 -9.42 1.26 5.49
N VAL A 118 -9.50 0.01 5.97
CA VAL A 118 -10.71 -0.83 5.84
C VAL A 118 -11.84 -0.38 6.78
N ARG A 119 -11.54 -0.01 8.03
CA ARG A 119 -12.56 0.30 9.06
C ARG A 119 -12.72 1.79 9.36
N GLY A 120 -11.87 2.64 8.80
CA GLY A 120 -11.87 4.09 8.99
C GLY A 120 -12.13 4.82 7.67
N HIS A 121 -11.15 4.81 6.77
CA HIS A 121 -11.18 5.55 5.51
C HIS A 121 -12.37 5.18 4.63
N HIS A 122 -12.58 3.90 4.30
CA HIS A 122 -13.72 3.49 3.46
C HIS A 122 -15.08 3.85 4.05
N LEU A 123 -15.18 3.88 5.38
CA LEU A 123 -16.43 4.23 6.07
C LEU A 123 -16.72 5.74 6.04
N HIS A 124 -15.69 6.57 5.99
CA HIS A 124 -15.79 8.03 6.11
C HIS A 124 -15.19 8.77 4.90
N VAL A 125 -15.00 8.08 3.76
CA VAL A 125 -14.23 8.61 2.64
C VAL A 125 -14.73 10.01 2.22
N ALA A 126 -13.80 10.94 2.05
CA ALA A 126 -14.06 12.34 1.72
C ALA A 126 -14.93 13.13 2.73
N THR A 127 -15.13 12.63 3.96
CA THR A 127 -15.76 13.38 5.05
C THR A 127 -14.70 14.01 5.99
N PRO A 128 -15.08 14.96 6.86
CA PRO A 128 -14.16 15.55 7.83
C PRO A 128 -13.49 14.55 8.79
N GLU A 129 -14.12 13.39 9.01
CA GLU A 129 -13.66 12.30 9.86
C GLU A 129 -12.56 11.45 9.20
N ASP A 130 -12.39 11.55 7.88
CA ASP A 130 -11.36 10.84 7.13
C ASP A 130 -9.97 11.43 7.37
N SER A 131 -9.07 10.60 7.90
CA SER A 131 -7.68 10.97 8.06
C SER A 131 -6.89 10.98 6.76
N SER A 132 -7.31 10.17 5.80
CA SER A 132 -6.55 9.78 4.61
C SER A 132 -7.01 10.49 3.34
N SER A 133 -8.04 11.35 3.42
CA SER A 133 -8.39 12.31 2.36
C SER A 133 -7.75 13.67 2.58
N ALA A 134 -7.30 14.27 1.49
CA ALA A 134 -6.85 15.66 1.48
C ALA A 134 -8.06 16.59 1.59
N ARG A 135 -7.93 17.65 2.37
CA ARG A 135 -8.96 18.70 2.46
C ARG A 135 -8.87 19.58 1.22
N LEU A 136 -9.98 20.22 0.86
CA LEU A 136 -9.98 21.19 -0.24
C LEU A 136 -8.98 22.32 0.07
N GLY A 137 -8.06 22.56 -0.87
CA GLY A 137 -7.00 23.56 -0.74
C GLY A 137 -5.82 23.17 0.15
N GLU A 138 -5.76 21.93 0.66
CA GLU A 138 -4.63 21.47 1.45
C GLU A 138 -3.44 21.09 0.57
N SER A 139 -2.26 21.60 0.91
CA SER A 139 -1.03 21.24 0.21
C SER A 139 -0.58 19.82 0.57
N VAL A 140 0.12 19.15 -0.35
CA VAL A 140 0.69 17.80 -0.12
C VAL A 140 1.58 17.78 1.12
N TYR A 141 2.36 18.84 1.35
CA TYR A 141 3.25 18.96 2.50
C TYR A 141 2.52 19.08 3.84
N ALA A 142 1.30 19.61 3.86
CA ALA A 142 0.45 19.61 5.04
C ALA A 142 -0.32 18.29 5.19
N PHE A 143 -0.81 17.75 4.08
CA PHE A 143 -1.61 16.53 4.03
C PHE A 143 -0.83 15.29 4.48
N VAL A 144 0.34 15.02 3.88
CA VAL A 144 1.10 13.77 4.09
C VAL A 144 1.44 13.52 5.57
N PRO A 145 2.11 14.43 6.29
CA PRO A 145 2.46 14.18 7.70
C PRO A 145 1.20 14.04 8.58
N ARG A 146 0.16 14.83 8.30
CA ARG A 146 -1.14 14.75 9.01
C ARG A 146 -1.80 13.39 8.79
N ALA A 147 -1.85 12.92 7.54
CA ALA A 147 -2.46 11.66 7.17
C ALA A 147 -1.72 10.48 7.80
N LEU A 148 -0.39 10.44 7.71
CA LEU A 148 0.43 9.40 8.33
C LEU A 148 0.20 9.30 9.84
N TRP A 149 0.29 10.42 10.55
CA TRP A 149 0.10 10.43 12.00
C TRP A 149 -1.32 10.03 12.41
N ARG A 150 -2.33 10.60 11.75
CA ARG A 150 -3.73 10.29 12.08
C ARG A 150 -4.10 8.85 11.71
N ASN A 151 -3.56 8.31 10.63
CA ASN A 151 -3.79 6.92 10.23
C ASN A 151 -3.38 5.97 11.35
N VAL A 152 -2.16 6.09 11.86
CA VAL A 152 -1.65 5.24 12.95
C VAL A 152 -2.48 5.41 14.23
N ARG A 153 -2.79 6.65 14.61
CA ARG A 153 -3.64 6.94 15.78
C ARG A 153 -5.04 6.34 15.64
N ASN A 154 -5.66 6.47 14.48
CA ASN A 154 -7.01 5.95 14.22
C ASN A 154 -7.01 4.42 14.17
N ALA A 155 -5.97 3.81 13.59
CA ALA A 155 -5.78 2.37 13.59
C ALA A 155 -5.75 1.82 15.03
N TRP A 156 -4.97 2.42 15.92
CA TRP A 156 -4.94 2.04 17.33
C TRP A 156 -6.29 2.21 18.02
N ARG A 157 -6.99 3.32 17.79
CA ARG A 157 -8.32 3.56 18.34
C ARG A 157 -9.34 2.50 17.88
N LEU A 158 -9.33 2.16 16.59
CA LEU A 158 -10.22 1.16 16.00
C LEU A 158 -9.92 -0.25 16.50
N GLU A 159 -8.65 -0.61 16.69
CA GLU A 159 -8.29 -1.89 17.33
C GLU A 159 -8.70 -1.92 18.80
N ALA A 160 -8.53 -0.83 19.56
CA ALA A 160 -8.93 -0.77 20.97
C ALA A 160 -10.45 -0.91 21.16
N GLN A 161 -11.24 -0.45 20.18
CA GLN A 161 -12.70 -0.59 20.17
C GLN A 161 -13.18 -1.93 19.61
N ARG A 162 -12.27 -2.74 19.04
CA ARG A 162 -12.62 -4.05 18.51
C ARG A 162 -13.14 -4.88 19.69
N PRO A 163 -14.41 -5.30 19.68
CA PRO A 163 -14.93 -6.16 20.71
C PRO A 163 -14.03 -7.39 20.74
N GLY A 164 -13.36 -7.61 21.88
CA GLY A 164 -12.50 -8.76 22.02
C GLY A 164 -13.31 -10.01 21.68
N VAL A 165 -12.73 -10.91 20.88
CA VAL A 165 -13.06 -12.32 21.05
C VAL A 165 -12.85 -12.57 22.54
N ARG A 166 -13.94 -12.62 23.32
CA ARG A 166 -13.87 -13.16 24.67
C ARG A 166 -13.29 -14.54 24.49
N CYS A 167 -12.03 -14.72 24.86
CA CYS A 167 -11.42 -16.02 24.93
C CYS A 167 -12.25 -16.78 25.97
N GLY A 168 -13.10 -17.69 25.50
CA GLY A 168 -13.88 -18.56 26.35
C GLY A 168 -12.95 -19.57 27.00
N TRP A 169 -12.38 -19.19 28.13
CA TRP A 169 -11.92 -20.08 29.18
C TRP A 169 -12.52 -19.55 30.48
N SER A 170 -13.76 -19.96 30.72
CA SER A 170 -14.32 -20.12 32.06
C SER A 170 -13.73 -21.36 32.69
#